data_AF-A0A8J7H5D3-F1
#
_entry.id   AF-A0A8J7H5D3-F1
#
_cell.length_a   1.000
_cell.length_b   1.000
_cell.length_c   1.000
_cell.angle_alpha   90.00
_cell.angle_beta   90.00
_cell.angle_gamma   90.00
#
_symmetry.space_group_name_H-M   'P 1'
#
loop_
_entity.id
_entity.type
_entity.pdbx_description
1 polymer ?
#
loop_
_entity_poly.entity_id
_entity_poly.type
_entity_poly.pdbx_seq_one_letter_code
_entity_poly.pdbx_strand_id
1 'polypeptide(L)'
;MQQHFLPILPWIGGKRRLAKQILPRFPTHTCYVEPFCGAAALFFMKSPSKAEVINDINGELVNLYRVLKHHLEEFMRQFKWALVSRAMYQWLNITPTETLTDIQRAARFYYLQKQAFGGKVAEHTFGVTTTTGPRLNLLRMEEELSLAHLRLSRTTIEHLDWASCIARYDRPHTLFYCDPPYWGTEGYGVDFGLEQYEKLAAMGRDLTGMMIISVNDIPEMRAVFQGFEMESVPIRYSLNSNQPTQRRELIITVK
;
A
#
# COMPACT_ATOMS: atom_id res chain seq x y z
N MET A 1 -9.87 17.01 -16.97
CA MET A 1 -8.60 16.27 -16.87
C MET A 1 -8.60 15.49 -15.57
N GLN A 2 -8.75 14.15 -15.60
CA GLN A 2 -8.57 13.35 -14.39
C GLN A 2 -7.07 13.31 -14.09
N GLN A 3 -6.62 14.04 -13.06
CA GLN A 3 -5.28 13.86 -12.53
C GLN A 3 -5.18 12.44 -11.97
N HIS A 4 -4.42 11.58 -12.64
CA HIS A 4 -4.12 10.24 -12.14
C HIS A 4 -2.96 10.36 -11.15
N PHE A 5 -3.27 10.29 -9.86
CA PHE A 5 -2.25 10.33 -8.81
C PHE A 5 -1.46 9.02 -8.82
N LEU A 6 -0.13 9.14 -8.81
CA LEU A 6 0.77 8.01 -8.71
C LEU A 6 0.99 7.67 -7.22
N PRO A 7 1.11 6.38 -6.86
CA PRO A 7 1.43 5.99 -5.49
C PRO A 7 2.77 6.58 -5.05
N ILE A 8 2.83 7.05 -3.80
CA ILE A 8 4.01 7.72 -3.24
C ILE A 8 5.24 6.80 -3.20
N LEU A 9 5.02 5.51 -2.92
CA LEU A 9 6.07 4.51 -2.78
C LEU A 9 5.93 3.37 -3.80
N PRO A 10 7.05 2.85 -4.33
CA PRO A 10 7.06 1.49 -4.86
C PRO A 10 6.86 0.52 -3.69
N TRP A 11 5.82 -0.30 -3.77
CA TRP A 11 5.46 -1.26 -2.73
C TRP A 11 5.16 -2.61 -3.37
N ILE A 12 5.63 -3.69 -2.74
CA ILE A 12 5.31 -5.04 -3.18
C ILE A 12 3.81 -5.24 -3.05
N GLY A 13 3.18 -5.82 -4.08
CA GLY A 13 1.73 -5.95 -4.14
C GLY A 13 0.99 -4.69 -4.61
N GLY A 14 1.70 -3.59 -4.89
CA GLY A 14 1.10 -2.32 -5.30
C GLY A 14 0.12 -2.45 -6.47
N LYS A 15 -1.17 -2.21 -6.19
CA LYS A 15 -2.29 -2.44 -7.11
C LYS A 15 -2.43 -1.42 -8.24
N ARG A 16 -1.40 -0.65 -8.57
CA ARG A 16 -1.49 0.40 -9.61
C ARG A 16 -1.97 -0.13 -10.97
N ARG A 17 -1.49 -1.32 -11.37
CA ARG A 17 -1.90 -1.96 -12.64
C ARG A 17 -3.32 -2.54 -12.56
N LEU A 18 -3.75 -2.89 -11.35
CA LEU A 18 -5.02 -3.53 -11.06
C LEU A 18 -6.12 -2.54 -10.72
N ALA A 19 -5.78 -1.30 -10.37
CA ALA A 19 -6.73 -0.25 -10.04
C ALA A 19 -7.75 0.00 -11.17
N LYS A 20 -7.35 -0.10 -12.44
CA LYS A 20 -8.28 0.03 -13.58
C LYS A 20 -9.34 -1.08 -13.61
N GLN A 21 -9.05 -2.22 -13.01
CA GLN A 21 -9.96 -3.34 -12.91
C GLN A 21 -10.73 -3.25 -11.58
N ILE A 22 -10.07 -2.98 -10.46
CA ILE A 22 -10.70 -2.94 -9.15
C ILE A 22 -11.65 -1.74 -8.97
N LEU A 23 -11.26 -0.53 -9.38
CA LEU A 23 -12.04 0.69 -9.10
C LEU A 23 -13.45 0.68 -9.70
N PRO A 24 -13.70 0.20 -10.95
CA PRO A 24 -15.05 0.07 -11.47
C PRO A 24 -15.98 -0.84 -10.67
N ARG A 25 -15.43 -1.73 -9.83
CA ARG A 25 -16.20 -2.65 -8.98
C ARG A 25 -16.61 -2.01 -7.65
N PHE A 26 -16.11 -0.80 -7.34
CA PHE A 26 -16.42 -0.13 -6.09
C PHE A 26 -17.89 0.31 -6.09
N PRO A 27 -18.71 -0.16 -5.15
CA PRO A 27 -20.08 0.30 -5.02
C PRO A 27 -20.12 1.78 -4.62
N THR A 28 -21.29 2.41 -4.76
CA THR A 28 -21.46 3.80 -4.30
C THR A 28 -21.29 3.87 -2.78
N HIS A 29 -20.42 4.74 -2.30
CA HIS A 29 -20.08 4.85 -0.88
C HIS A 29 -19.78 6.29 -0.48
N THR A 30 -19.92 6.58 0.81
CA THR A 30 -19.62 7.90 1.39
C THR A 30 -18.30 7.88 2.17
N CYS A 31 -18.06 6.78 2.89
CA CYS A 31 -16.82 6.54 3.61
C CYS A 31 -16.00 5.47 2.90
N TYR A 32 -14.69 5.67 2.77
CA TYR A 32 -13.76 4.71 2.19
C TYR A 32 -12.65 4.39 3.19
N VAL A 33 -12.37 3.10 3.39
CA VAL A 33 -11.38 2.64 4.36
C VAL A 33 -10.45 1.61 3.70
N GLU A 34 -9.13 1.78 3.83
CA GLU A 34 -8.13 0.77 3.50
C GLU A 34 -7.48 0.24 4.80
N PRO A 35 -7.92 -0.92 5.36
CA PRO A 35 -7.33 -1.48 6.57
C PRO A 35 -5.88 -1.95 6.41
N PHE A 36 -5.47 -2.26 5.18
CA PHE A 36 -4.14 -2.73 4.78
C PHE A 36 -3.61 -1.83 3.66
N CYS A 37 -3.43 -0.54 3.93
CA CYS A 37 -3.23 0.43 2.86
C CYS A 37 -1.91 0.20 2.10
N GLY A 38 -0.83 -0.27 2.76
CA GLY A 38 0.48 -0.38 2.12
C GLY A 38 0.88 0.97 1.49
N ALA A 39 1.23 1.00 0.20
CA ALA A 39 1.46 2.27 -0.51
C ALA A 39 0.20 3.08 -0.87
N ALA A 40 -0.99 2.65 -0.44
CA ALA A 40 -2.29 3.29 -0.63
C ALA A 40 -2.59 3.59 -2.10
N ALA A 41 -2.21 2.66 -2.99
CA ALA A 41 -2.26 2.89 -4.43
C ALA A 41 -3.68 3.15 -4.95
N LEU A 42 -4.67 2.41 -4.43
CA LEU A 42 -6.08 2.58 -4.81
C LEU A 42 -6.65 3.88 -4.23
N PHE A 43 -6.38 4.18 -2.97
CA PHE A 43 -6.71 5.46 -2.34
C PHE A 43 -6.25 6.69 -3.13
N PHE A 44 -5.02 6.68 -3.67
CA PHE A 44 -4.53 7.78 -4.51
C PHE A 44 -5.21 7.81 -5.87
N MET A 45 -5.47 6.64 -6.49
CA MET A 45 -6.02 6.57 -7.85
C MET A 45 -7.54 6.77 -7.94
N LYS A 46 -8.30 6.52 -6.86
CA LYS A 46 -9.75 6.70 -6.83
C LYS A 46 -10.14 8.17 -6.74
N SER A 47 -11.38 8.46 -7.12
CA SER A 47 -12.00 9.74 -6.78
C SER A 47 -12.15 9.88 -5.26
N PRO A 48 -11.89 11.07 -4.69
CA PRO A 48 -12.12 11.34 -3.27
C PRO A 48 -13.54 11.00 -2.80
N SER A 49 -13.65 10.27 -1.68
CA SER A 49 -14.91 10.11 -0.94
C SER A 49 -15.07 11.21 0.12
N LYS A 50 -16.27 11.39 0.69
CA LYS A 50 -16.50 12.43 1.69
C LYS A 50 -15.69 12.20 2.97
N ALA A 51 -15.56 10.93 3.37
CA ALA A 51 -14.72 10.50 4.47
C ALA A 51 -13.77 9.41 3.99
N GLU A 52 -12.49 9.50 4.36
CA GLU A 52 -11.48 8.53 3.96
C GLU A 52 -10.55 8.20 5.11
N VAL A 53 -10.24 6.92 5.26
CA VAL A 53 -9.38 6.38 6.30
C VAL A 53 -8.36 5.44 5.65
N ILE A 54 -7.09 5.61 5.99
CA ILE A 54 -6.05 4.63 5.67
C ILE A 54 -5.45 4.10 6.96
N ASN A 55 -5.16 2.80 6.99
CA ASN A 55 -4.59 2.10 8.13
C ASN A 55 -3.54 1.11 7.65
N ASP A 56 -2.48 0.95 8.44
CA ASP A 56 -1.52 -0.13 8.26
C ASP A 56 -0.93 -0.53 9.61
N ILE A 57 -0.50 -1.78 9.74
CA ILE A 57 0.18 -2.26 10.96
C ILE A 57 1.64 -1.77 11.03
N ASN A 58 2.24 -1.47 9.88
CA ASN A 58 3.62 -1.01 9.79
C ASN A 58 3.76 0.46 10.25
N GLY A 59 4.31 0.64 11.45
CA GLY A 59 4.51 1.96 12.05
C GLY A 59 5.44 2.89 11.26
N GLU A 60 6.41 2.38 10.51
CA GLU A 60 7.29 3.23 9.67
C GLU A 60 6.52 3.81 8.48
N LEU A 61 5.63 3.02 7.89
CA LEU A 61 4.75 3.46 6.80
C LEU A 61 3.72 4.47 7.31
N VAL A 62 3.09 4.22 8.45
CA VAL A 62 2.17 5.18 9.08
C VAL A 62 2.90 6.48 9.44
N ASN A 63 4.11 6.38 10.01
CA ASN A 63 4.94 7.54 10.28
C ASN A 63 5.23 8.37 9.02
N LEU A 64 5.56 7.72 7.90
CA LEU A 64 5.73 8.41 6.61
C LEU A 64 4.47 9.19 6.22
N TYR A 65 3.28 8.57 6.26
CA TYR A 65 2.05 9.28 5.91
C TYR A 65 1.75 10.45 6.84
N ARG A 66 1.98 10.30 8.15
CA ARG A 66 1.81 11.37 9.13
C ARG A 66 2.77 12.54 8.85
N VAL A 67 4.04 12.25 8.58
CA VAL A 67 5.06 13.26 8.26
C VAL A 67 4.73 13.96 6.95
N LEU A 68 4.33 13.25 5.89
CA LEU A 68 3.91 13.89 4.64
C LEU A 68 2.66 14.75 4.80
N LYS A 69 1.75 14.37 5.70
CA LYS A 69 0.55 15.16 6.02
C LYS A 69 0.87 16.44 6.79
N HIS A 70 1.79 16.40 7.75
CA HIS A 70 1.98 17.51 8.70
C HIS A 70 3.29 18.30 8.53
N HIS A 71 4.31 17.70 7.91
CA HIS A 71 5.68 18.20 7.85
C HIS A 71 6.32 17.96 6.46
N LEU A 72 5.55 18.22 5.39
CA LEU A 72 6.02 18.00 4.01
C LEU A 72 7.31 18.77 3.74
N GLU A 73 7.39 20.03 4.17
CA GLU A 73 8.55 20.89 3.91
C GLU A 73 9.82 20.35 4.60
N GLU A 74 9.71 19.96 5.87
CA GLU A 74 10.84 19.40 6.63
C GLU A 74 11.27 18.04 6.10
N PHE A 75 10.32 17.24 5.61
CA PHE A 75 10.60 16.00 4.90
C PHE A 75 11.38 16.27 3.61
N MET A 76 10.92 17.19 2.77
CA MET A 76 11.59 17.57 1.52
C MET A 76 13.01 18.10 1.77
N ARG A 77 13.21 18.85 2.86
CA ARG A 77 14.53 19.36 3.25
C ARG A 77 15.54 18.24 3.53
N GLN A 78 15.12 17.04 3.96
CA GLN A 78 16.03 15.90 4.13
C GLN A 78 16.66 15.47 2.81
N PHE A 79 16.00 15.73 1.67
CA PHE A 79 16.43 15.28 0.35
C PHE A 79 17.15 16.34 -0.49
N LYS A 80 17.15 17.61 -0.07
CA LYS A 80 17.71 18.73 -0.85
C LYS A 80 19.14 18.47 -1.36
N TRP A 81 19.97 17.79 -0.57
CA TRP A 81 21.35 17.43 -0.89
C TRP A 81 21.59 15.92 -0.82
N ALA A 82 20.51 15.12 -0.89
CA ALA A 82 20.63 13.68 -0.76
C ALA A 82 21.39 13.10 -1.98
N LEU A 83 22.39 12.28 -1.67
CA LEU A 83 23.15 11.53 -2.65
C LEU A 83 22.55 10.14 -2.82
N VAL A 84 22.23 9.77 -4.06
CA VAL A 84 21.91 8.37 -4.39
C VAL A 84 23.21 7.57 -4.45
N SER A 85 23.46 6.77 -3.41
CA SER A 85 24.66 5.95 -3.29
C SER A 85 24.37 4.63 -2.58
N ARG A 86 25.10 3.57 -2.97
CA ARG A 86 25.08 2.27 -2.29
C ARG A 86 25.60 2.39 -0.85
N ALA A 87 26.65 3.18 -0.63
CA ALA A 87 27.19 3.40 0.71
C ALA A 87 26.16 4.10 1.61
N MET A 88 25.52 5.16 1.10
CA MET A 88 24.44 5.85 1.81
C MET A 88 23.29 4.92 2.16
N TYR A 89 22.89 4.06 1.20
CA TYR A 89 21.87 3.05 1.43
C TYR A 89 22.25 2.07 2.55
N GLN A 90 23.48 1.55 2.54
CA GLN A 90 23.95 0.62 3.56
C GLN A 90 24.01 1.29 4.95
N TRP A 91 24.49 2.53 5.03
CA TRP A 91 24.52 3.30 6.29
C TRP A 91 23.12 3.52 6.85
N LEU A 92 22.19 3.98 6.02
CA LEU A 92 20.80 4.14 6.43
C LEU A 92 20.19 2.81 6.87
N ASN A 93 20.48 1.71 6.17
CA ASN A 93 19.96 0.38 6.51
C ASN A 93 20.37 -0.07 7.92
N ILE A 94 21.63 0.20 8.32
CA ILE A 94 22.14 -0.16 9.67
C ILE A 94 21.87 0.89 10.75
N THR A 95 21.36 2.06 10.39
CA THR A 95 21.08 3.13 11.37
C THR A 95 19.90 2.70 12.27
N PRO A 96 20.08 2.67 13.60
CA PRO A 96 19.01 2.33 14.53
C PRO A 96 17.92 3.40 14.52
N THR A 97 16.66 3.00 14.32
CA THR A 97 15.53 3.94 14.12
C THR A 97 15.17 4.72 15.38
N GLU A 98 15.44 4.16 16.55
CA GLU A 98 15.25 4.79 17.86
C GLU A 98 16.12 6.03 18.09
N THR A 99 17.19 6.19 17.30
CA THR A 99 18.08 7.37 17.36
C THR A 99 17.61 8.53 16.49
N LEU A 100 16.55 8.32 15.70
CA LEU A 100 16.08 9.25 14.67
C LEU A 100 14.76 9.91 15.08
N THR A 101 14.59 11.17 14.68
CA THR A 101 13.29 11.84 14.77
C THR A 101 12.30 11.21 13.78
N ASP A 102 10.99 11.43 13.98
CA ASP A 102 9.95 10.91 13.08
C ASP A 102 10.17 11.34 11.62
N ILE A 103 10.61 12.58 11.38
CA ILE A 103 10.94 13.09 10.04
C ILE A 103 12.13 12.32 9.44
N GLN A 104 13.17 12.09 10.23
CA GLN A 104 14.35 11.33 9.79
C GLN A 104 14.02 9.87 9.52
N ARG A 105 13.18 9.24 10.37
CA ARG A 105 12.67 7.88 10.16
C ARG A 105 11.88 7.77 8.87
N ALA A 106 10.95 8.71 8.63
CA ALA A 106 10.18 8.77 7.39
C ALA A 106 11.08 8.93 6.16
N ALA A 107 12.06 9.85 6.20
CA ALA A 107 12.99 10.08 5.10
C ALA A 107 13.89 8.85 4.83
N ARG A 108 14.41 8.24 5.90
CA ARG A 108 15.15 6.97 5.84
C ARG A 108 14.32 5.89 5.17
N PHE A 109 13.10 5.64 5.67
CA PHE A 109 12.19 4.64 5.15
C PHE A 109 11.89 4.87 3.67
N TYR A 110 11.54 6.11 3.29
CA TYR A 110 11.28 6.48 1.91
C TYR A 110 12.49 6.26 0.99
N TYR A 111 13.69 6.66 1.42
CA TYR A 111 14.93 6.45 0.67
C TYR A 111 15.20 4.96 0.43
N LEU A 112 15.15 4.14 1.50
CA LEU A 112 15.38 2.70 1.39
C LEU A 112 14.37 2.05 0.44
N GLN A 113 13.08 2.38 0.56
CA GLN A 113 12.03 1.83 -0.30
C GLN A 113 12.19 2.23 -1.78
N LYS A 114 12.54 3.48 -2.08
CA LYS A 114 12.76 3.95 -3.46
C LYS A 114 13.99 3.32 -4.11
N GLN A 115 15.01 2.97 -3.33
CA GLN A 115 16.27 2.44 -3.83
C GLN A 115 16.37 0.91 -3.78
N ALA A 116 15.51 0.24 -3.02
CA ALA A 116 15.45 -1.22 -2.96
C ALA A 116 15.16 -1.84 -4.33
N PHE A 117 15.83 -2.94 -4.64
CA PHE A 117 15.53 -3.78 -5.79
C PHE A 117 14.16 -4.44 -5.59
N GLY A 118 13.21 -4.15 -6.49
CA GLY A 118 11.85 -4.70 -6.42
C GLY A 118 10.97 -4.15 -5.29
N GLY A 119 11.42 -3.14 -4.54
CA GLY A 119 10.65 -2.56 -3.42
C GLY A 119 10.48 -3.49 -2.21
N LYS A 120 11.34 -4.51 -2.07
CA LYS A 120 11.34 -5.45 -0.92
C LYS A 120 11.70 -4.74 0.38
N VAL A 121 10.85 -4.93 1.41
CA VAL A 121 11.06 -4.41 2.77
C VAL A 121 11.98 -5.32 3.58
N ALA A 122 11.92 -6.64 3.37
CA ALA A 122 12.72 -7.59 4.15
C ALA A 122 14.14 -7.79 3.61
N GLU A 123 14.32 -7.79 2.28
CA GLU A 123 15.62 -8.00 1.62
C GLU A 123 16.05 -6.73 0.90
N HIS A 124 16.42 -5.73 1.69
CA HIS A 124 16.88 -4.41 1.28
C HIS A 124 18.17 -4.47 0.42
N THR A 125 18.09 -4.93 -0.82
CA THR A 125 19.19 -4.91 -1.78
C THR A 125 19.16 -3.61 -2.57
N PHE A 126 20.26 -2.85 -2.60
CA PHE A 126 20.34 -1.64 -3.42
C PHE A 126 20.21 -1.99 -4.92
N GLY A 127 19.15 -1.51 -5.57
CA GLY A 127 18.84 -1.82 -6.95
C GLY A 127 19.58 -0.90 -7.93
N VAL A 128 20.20 -1.49 -8.95
CA VAL A 128 20.92 -0.78 -10.02
C VAL A 128 20.23 -1.02 -11.36
N THR A 129 20.21 -0.01 -12.21
CA THR A 129 19.77 -0.10 -13.61
C THR A 129 20.79 0.62 -14.47
N THR A 130 21.09 0.07 -15.64
CA THR A 130 22.03 0.66 -16.63
C THR A 130 21.30 1.45 -17.72
N THR A 131 19.96 1.41 -17.74
CA THR A 131 19.14 1.96 -18.83
C THR A 131 18.35 3.21 -18.43
N THR A 132 18.32 3.56 -17.15
CA THR A 132 17.59 4.73 -16.63
C THR A 132 18.38 5.43 -15.53
N GLY A 133 18.08 6.71 -15.29
CA GLY A 133 18.68 7.48 -14.19
C GLY A 133 18.24 7.00 -12.80
N PRO A 134 18.78 7.61 -11.73
CA PRO A 134 18.44 7.26 -10.35
C PRO A 134 16.93 7.34 -10.06
N ARG A 135 16.41 6.41 -9.26
CA ARG A 135 14.98 6.37 -8.90
C ARG A 135 14.51 7.54 -8.02
N LEU A 136 15.46 8.19 -7.34
CA LEU A 136 15.21 9.38 -6.55
C LEU A 136 15.49 10.60 -7.43
N ASN A 137 14.43 11.23 -7.92
CA ASN A 137 14.50 12.47 -8.69
C ASN A 137 13.85 13.59 -7.85
N LEU A 138 14.68 14.52 -7.36
CA LEU A 138 14.23 15.59 -6.45
C LEU A 138 13.16 16.50 -7.07
N LEU A 139 13.31 16.84 -8.35
CA LEU A 139 12.37 17.72 -9.05
C LEU A 139 10.96 17.11 -9.15
N ARG A 140 10.89 15.80 -9.44
CA ARG A 140 9.61 15.10 -9.50
C ARG A 140 9.04 14.77 -8.12
N MET A 141 9.91 14.56 -7.14
CA MET A 141 9.50 14.24 -5.79
C MET A 141 8.69 15.37 -5.17
N GLU A 142 9.08 16.62 -5.36
CA GLU A 142 8.36 17.77 -4.80
C GLU A 142 6.93 17.85 -5.34
N GLU A 143 6.75 17.71 -6.65
CA GLU A 143 5.44 17.71 -7.30
C GLU A 143 4.57 16.53 -6.81
N GLU A 144 5.11 15.31 -6.83
CA GLU A 144 4.41 14.09 -6.42
C GLU A 144 3.97 14.16 -4.94
N LEU A 145 4.87 14.60 -4.05
CA LEU A 145 4.61 14.66 -2.62
C LEU A 145 3.69 15.82 -2.23
N SER A 146 3.71 16.93 -2.97
CA SER A 146 2.75 18.02 -2.76
C SER A 146 1.32 17.58 -3.06
N LEU A 147 1.12 16.84 -4.15
CA LEU A 147 -0.19 16.27 -4.48
C LEU A 147 -0.65 15.26 -3.42
N ALA A 148 0.26 14.41 -2.95
CA ALA A 148 -0.01 13.47 -1.87
C ALA A 148 -0.38 14.17 -0.57
N HIS A 149 0.33 15.23 -0.19
CA HIS A 149 0.05 16.04 0.99
C HIS A 149 -1.38 16.62 0.94
N LEU A 150 -1.77 17.22 -0.20
CA LEU A 150 -3.12 17.73 -0.40
C LEU A 150 -4.18 16.64 -0.26
N ARG A 151 -3.92 15.45 -0.81
CA ARG A 151 -4.81 14.29 -0.70
C ARG A 151 -4.96 13.83 0.75
N LEU A 152 -3.85 13.65 1.45
CA LEU A 152 -3.78 13.16 2.84
C LEU A 152 -4.33 14.18 3.85
N SER A 153 -4.33 15.48 3.53
CA SER A 153 -4.85 16.53 4.40
C SER A 153 -6.31 16.28 4.84
N ARG A 154 -7.10 15.62 3.98
CA ARG A 154 -8.52 15.28 4.20
C ARG A 154 -8.75 13.84 4.66
N THR A 155 -7.69 13.10 4.98
CA THR A 155 -7.74 11.67 5.27
C THR A 155 -7.39 11.40 6.72
N THR A 156 -8.11 10.48 7.35
CA THR A 156 -7.76 9.95 8.68
C THR A 156 -6.70 8.88 8.51
N ILE A 157 -5.62 8.95 9.29
CA ILE A 157 -4.53 7.98 9.27
C ILE A 157 -4.56 7.24 10.61
N GLU A 158 -4.85 5.95 10.57
CA GLU A 158 -4.91 5.07 11.73
C GLU A 158 -3.68 4.17 11.79
N HIS A 159 -3.36 3.69 13.01
CA HIS A 159 -2.34 2.67 13.27
C HIS A 159 -2.92 1.61 14.19
N LEU A 160 -3.86 0.83 13.65
CA LEU A 160 -4.62 -0.18 14.37
C LEU A 160 -4.38 -1.56 13.75
N ASP A 161 -4.67 -2.59 14.55
CA ASP A 161 -4.99 -3.91 14.01
C ASP A 161 -6.13 -3.79 12.99
N TRP A 162 -6.02 -4.53 11.89
CA TRP A 162 -6.92 -4.41 10.75
C TRP A 162 -8.38 -4.75 11.12
N ALA A 163 -8.60 -5.72 12.02
CA ALA A 163 -9.94 -6.10 12.45
C ALA A 163 -10.56 -5.01 13.33
N SER A 164 -9.75 -4.42 14.20
CA SER A 164 -10.14 -3.26 15.01
C SER A 164 -10.49 -2.04 14.14
N CYS A 165 -9.74 -1.83 13.05
CA CYS A 165 -10.03 -0.78 12.07
C CYS A 165 -11.39 -1.02 11.39
N ILE A 166 -11.64 -2.23 10.87
CA ILE A 166 -12.92 -2.55 10.23
C ILE A 166 -14.09 -2.35 11.19
N ALA A 167 -14.01 -2.92 12.39
CA ALA A 167 -15.08 -2.81 13.39
C ALA A 167 -15.41 -1.36 13.79
N ARG A 168 -14.39 -0.48 13.83
CA ARG A 168 -14.57 0.93 14.19
C ARG A 168 -15.38 1.71 13.15
N TYR A 169 -15.15 1.44 11.87
CA TYR A 169 -15.71 2.21 10.76
C TYR A 169 -16.90 1.52 10.06
N ASP A 170 -17.31 0.35 10.52
CA ASP A 170 -18.38 -0.42 9.87
C ASP A 170 -19.72 0.30 9.94
N ARG A 171 -20.19 0.78 8.79
CA ARG A 171 -21.46 1.52 8.62
C ARG A 171 -22.02 1.18 7.24
N PRO A 172 -23.35 1.28 7.03
CA PRO A 172 -23.98 0.96 5.73
C PRO A 172 -23.42 1.72 4.53
N HIS A 173 -22.76 2.86 4.74
CA HIS A 173 -22.20 3.72 3.70
C HIS A 173 -20.67 3.65 3.59
N THR A 174 -20.04 2.72 4.32
CA THR A 174 -18.58 2.51 4.31
C THR A 174 -18.22 1.43 3.31
N LEU A 175 -17.26 1.73 2.44
CA LEU A 175 -16.58 0.73 1.61
C LEU A 175 -15.19 0.44 2.20
N PHE A 176 -14.94 -0.81 2.52
CA PHE A 176 -13.63 -1.33 2.87
C PHE A 176 -12.94 -1.92 1.64
N TYR A 177 -11.70 -1.54 1.40
CA TYR A 177 -10.83 -2.25 0.46
C TYR A 177 -9.72 -2.96 1.23
N CYS A 178 -9.72 -4.29 1.18
CA CYS A 178 -8.78 -5.13 1.89
C CYS A 178 -7.80 -5.78 0.91
N ASP A 179 -6.52 -5.45 1.06
CA ASP A 179 -5.41 -6.06 0.31
C ASP A 179 -4.39 -6.65 1.30
N PRO A 180 -4.75 -7.74 2.00
CA PRO A 180 -3.86 -8.35 2.99
C PRO A 180 -2.58 -8.90 2.31
N PRO A 181 -1.52 -9.17 3.08
CA PRO A 181 -0.35 -9.90 2.56
C PRO A 181 -0.78 -11.17 1.82
N TYR A 182 -0.09 -11.55 0.73
CA TYR A 182 -0.49 -12.70 -0.09
C TYR A 182 0.06 -14.02 0.45
N TRP A 183 -0.84 -15.02 0.55
CA TRP A 183 -0.52 -16.33 1.09
C TRP A 183 0.58 -17.02 0.27
N GLY A 184 1.59 -17.56 0.96
CA GLY A 184 2.72 -18.25 0.32
C GLY A 184 3.64 -17.33 -0.48
N THR A 185 3.59 -16.01 -0.27
CA THR A 185 4.54 -15.06 -0.88
C THR A 185 5.42 -14.40 0.18
N GLU A 186 6.73 -14.45 -0.03
CA GLU A 186 7.70 -13.73 0.79
C GLU A 186 7.61 -12.23 0.50
N GLY A 187 7.44 -11.37 1.51
CA GLY A 187 7.63 -9.93 1.28
C GLY A 187 7.16 -8.94 2.33
N TYR A 188 6.18 -9.29 3.17
CA TYR A 188 5.58 -8.31 4.11
C TYR A 188 6.23 -8.29 5.50
N GLY A 189 7.12 -9.24 5.82
CA GLY A 189 7.84 -9.29 7.10
C GLY A 189 6.98 -9.62 8.34
N VAL A 190 5.67 -9.76 8.16
CA VAL A 190 4.71 -10.20 9.18
C VAL A 190 4.04 -11.46 8.65
N ASP A 191 4.02 -12.52 9.46
CA ASP A 191 3.35 -13.77 9.11
C ASP A 191 1.83 -13.56 9.10
N PHE A 192 1.18 -13.89 7.99
CA PHE A 192 -0.26 -13.74 7.80
C PHE A 192 -0.85 -15.11 7.48
N GLY A 193 -1.15 -15.84 8.55
CA GLY A 193 -1.71 -17.21 8.53
C GLY A 193 -3.05 -17.32 7.80
N LEU A 194 -3.40 -18.54 7.38
CA LEU A 194 -4.75 -18.86 6.86
C LEU A 194 -5.87 -18.41 7.81
N GLU A 195 -5.66 -18.53 9.12
CA GLU A 195 -6.60 -18.11 10.18
C GLU A 195 -7.01 -16.63 10.07
N GLN A 196 -6.12 -15.77 9.58
CA GLN A 196 -6.43 -14.35 9.41
C GLN A 196 -7.38 -14.11 8.24
N TYR A 197 -7.27 -14.89 7.16
CA TYR A 197 -8.23 -14.83 6.06
C TYR A 197 -9.58 -15.41 6.47
N GLU A 198 -9.59 -16.48 7.27
CA GLU A 198 -10.83 -17.03 7.84
C GLU A 198 -11.54 -16.00 8.72
N LYS A 199 -10.77 -15.28 9.55
CA LYS A 199 -11.29 -14.16 10.35
C LYS A 199 -11.82 -13.04 9.46
N LEU A 200 -11.11 -12.69 8.38
CA LEU A 200 -11.56 -11.65 7.44
C LEU A 200 -12.86 -12.06 6.73
N ALA A 201 -12.96 -13.33 6.30
CA ALA A 201 -14.17 -13.89 5.72
C ALA A 201 -15.33 -13.89 6.72
N ALA A 202 -15.09 -14.27 7.97
CA ALA A 202 -16.11 -14.22 9.03
C ALA A 202 -16.61 -12.80 9.27
N MET A 203 -15.70 -11.83 9.41
CA MET A 203 -16.06 -10.41 9.55
C MET A 203 -16.82 -9.88 8.33
N GLY A 204 -16.46 -10.33 7.12
CA GLY A 204 -17.20 -9.99 5.90
C GLY A 204 -18.64 -10.51 5.90
N ARG A 205 -18.92 -11.67 6.52
CA ARG A 205 -20.30 -12.21 6.58
C ARG A 205 -21.22 -11.36 7.46
N ASP A 206 -20.67 -10.80 8.53
CA ASP A 206 -21.41 -10.01 9.53
C ASP A 206 -21.30 -8.49 9.29
N LEU A 207 -20.68 -8.08 8.17
CA LEU A 207 -20.42 -6.67 7.86
C LEU A 207 -21.70 -5.90 7.54
N THR A 208 -21.82 -4.69 8.08
CA THR A 208 -22.95 -3.79 7.77
C THR A 208 -22.69 -2.96 6.50
N GLY A 209 -21.45 -2.50 6.33
CA GLY A 209 -20.97 -1.81 5.13
C GLY A 209 -20.56 -2.77 4.02
N MET A 210 -19.90 -2.24 3.01
CA MET A 210 -19.44 -2.97 1.83
C MET A 210 -17.96 -3.33 1.95
N MET A 211 -17.53 -4.46 1.40
CA MET A 211 -16.11 -4.80 1.36
C MET A 211 -15.67 -5.44 0.04
N ILE A 212 -14.51 -5.03 -0.45
CA ILE A 212 -13.84 -5.64 -1.59
C ILE A 212 -12.48 -6.15 -1.12
N ILE A 213 -12.21 -7.43 -1.38
CA ILE A 213 -10.97 -8.10 -0.97
C ILE A 213 -10.21 -8.52 -2.22
N SER A 214 -8.90 -8.30 -2.23
CA SER A 214 -7.99 -8.75 -3.28
C SER A 214 -6.98 -9.74 -2.72
N VAL A 215 -6.97 -10.96 -3.26
CA VAL A 215 -6.01 -12.01 -2.87
C VAL A 215 -5.50 -12.78 -4.08
N ASN A 216 -4.53 -13.68 -3.88
CA ASN A 216 -4.12 -14.62 -4.91
C ASN A 216 -5.23 -15.63 -5.22
N ASP A 217 -5.41 -15.95 -6.51
CA ASP A 217 -6.38 -16.96 -6.96
C ASP A 217 -5.81 -18.37 -6.77
N ILE A 218 -5.98 -18.91 -5.56
CA ILE A 218 -5.57 -20.26 -5.16
C ILE A 218 -6.74 -21.02 -4.51
N PRO A 219 -6.72 -22.37 -4.52
CA PRO A 219 -7.80 -23.18 -3.94
C PRO A 219 -8.12 -22.83 -2.48
N GLU A 220 -7.11 -22.51 -1.68
CA GLU A 220 -7.25 -22.16 -0.27
C GLU A 220 -8.07 -20.87 -0.08
N MET A 221 -7.77 -19.82 -0.85
CA MET A 221 -8.54 -18.57 -0.81
C MET A 221 -9.97 -18.78 -1.27
N ARG A 222 -10.20 -19.60 -2.31
CA ARG A 222 -11.56 -19.93 -2.76
C ARG A 222 -12.36 -20.70 -1.70
N ALA A 223 -11.70 -21.56 -0.93
CA ALA A 223 -12.34 -22.27 0.17
C ALA A 223 -12.69 -21.32 1.33
N VAL A 224 -11.76 -20.47 1.74
CA VAL A 224 -11.96 -19.49 2.83
C VAL A 224 -13.12 -18.53 2.52
N PHE A 225 -13.15 -17.99 1.29
CA PHE A 225 -14.17 -17.04 0.84
C PHE A 225 -15.37 -17.70 0.16
N GLN A 226 -15.60 -19.00 0.39
CA GLN A 226 -16.77 -19.69 -0.14
C GLN A 226 -18.06 -19.01 0.32
N GLY A 227 -18.98 -18.79 -0.63
CA GLY A 227 -20.27 -18.14 -0.42
C GLY A 227 -20.30 -16.66 -0.80
N PHE A 228 -19.15 -16.03 -1.04
CA PHE A 228 -19.07 -14.67 -1.58
C PHE A 228 -19.02 -14.66 -3.11
N GLU A 229 -19.34 -13.51 -3.70
CA GLU A 229 -19.12 -13.27 -5.12
C GLU A 229 -17.62 -13.16 -5.38
N MET A 230 -17.10 -13.97 -6.31
CA MET A 230 -15.68 -14.08 -6.61
C MET A 230 -15.44 -13.94 -8.10
N GLU A 231 -14.47 -13.10 -8.47
CA GLU A 231 -14.06 -12.91 -9.85
C GLU A 231 -12.54 -13.03 -10.01
N SER A 232 -12.10 -13.82 -10.99
CA SER A 232 -10.68 -13.97 -11.32
C SER A 232 -10.24 -12.93 -12.33
N VAL A 233 -9.19 -12.19 -12.00
CA VAL A 233 -8.60 -11.16 -12.85
C VAL A 233 -7.17 -11.54 -13.24
N PRO A 234 -6.80 -11.55 -14.53
CA PRO A 234 -5.44 -11.86 -14.95
C PRO A 234 -4.46 -10.73 -14.60
N ILE A 235 -3.32 -11.06 -13.98
CA ILE A 235 -2.20 -10.15 -13.75
C ILE A 235 -1.04 -10.50 -14.68
N ARG A 236 -0.52 -9.49 -15.38
CA ARG A 236 0.80 -9.57 -16.02
C ARG A 236 1.87 -8.98 -15.08
N TYR A 237 2.54 -9.84 -14.32
CA TYR A 237 3.77 -9.45 -13.63
C TYR A 237 4.92 -9.41 -14.64
N SER A 238 5.66 -8.29 -14.65
CA SER A 238 6.88 -8.13 -15.44
C SER A 238 8.05 -7.99 -14.48
N LEU A 239 8.47 -9.10 -13.87
CA LEU A 239 9.70 -9.14 -13.07
C LEU A 239 10.64 -10.13 -13.75
N ASN A 240 11.54 -9.63 -14.60
CA ASN A 240 12.78 -10.25 -15.11
C ASN A 240 12.90 -11.80 -15.11
N SER A 241 11.87 -12.53 -15.51
CA SER A 241 11.96 -13.95 -15.84
C SER A 241 11.62 -14.12 -17.31
N ASN A 242 12.45 -14.86 -18.03
CA ASN A 242 12.29 -15.21 -19.46
C ASN A 242 11.00 -16.01 -19.78
N GLN A 243 10.07 -16.11 -18.83
CA GLN A 243 8.74 -16.68 -18.98
C GLN A 243 7.73 -15.84 -18.18
N PRO A 244 6.68 -15.30 -18.80
CA PRO A 244 5.61 -14.62 -18.08
C PRO A 244 4.80 -15.66 -17.30
N THR A 245 4.97 -15.71 -15.98
CA THR A 245 4.06 -16.47 -15.13
C THR A 245 2.72 -15.72 -15.08
N GLN A 246 1.70 -16.26 -15.74
CA GLN A 246 0.32 -15.79 -15.57
C GLN A 246 -0.10 -16.07 -14.12
N ARG A 247 -0.10 -15.03 -13.29
CA ARG A 247 -0.74 -15.08 -11.97
C ARG A 247 -2.13 -14.48 -12.10
N ARG A 248 -3.10 -15.08 -11.41
CA ARG A 248 -4.47 -14.58 -11.33
C ARG A 248 -4.69 -13.99 -9.94
N GLU A 249 -5.41 -12.89 -9.92
CA GLU A 249 -5.95 -12.30 -8.70
C GLU A 249 -7.39 -12.76 -8.54
N LEU A 250 -7.80 -12.99 -7.30
CA LEU A 250 -9.17 -13.24 -6.93
C LEU A 250 -9.70 -11.98 -6.24
N ILE A 251 -10.69 -11.34 -6.88
CA ILE A 251 -11.44 -10.24 -6.29
C ILE A 251 -12.68 -10.85 -5.65
N ILE A 252 -12.85 -10.64 -4.35
CA ILE A 252 -14.03 -11.06 -3.60
C ILE A 252 -14.84 -9.82 -3.27
N THR A 253 -16.13 -9.86 -3.58
CA THR A 253 -17.08 -8.80 -3.26
C THR A 253 -17.98 -9.27 -2.12
N VAL A 254 -17.99 -8.49 -1.06
CA VAL A 254 -18.85 -8.60 0.11
C VAL A 254 -19.83 -7.41 0.05
N LYS A 255 -21.12 -7.71 0.22
CA LYS A 255 -22.21 -6.71 0.19
C LYS A 255 -21.92 -5.52 1.07
#